data_AF-A0AAD5QHB6-F1
#
_entry.id   AF-A0AAD5QHB6-F1
#
_cell.length_a   1.000
_cell.length_b   1.000
_cell.length_c   1.000
_cell.angle_alpha   90.00
_cell.angle_beta   90.00
_cell.angle_gamma   90.00
#
_symmetry.space_group_name_H-M   'P 1'
#
loop_
_entity.id
_entity.type
_entity.pdbx_description
1 polymer ?
#
loop_
_entity_poly.entity_id
_entity_poly.type
_entity_poly.pdbx_seq_one_letter_code
_entity_poly.pdbx_strand_id
1 'polypeptide(L)'
;MDARAKIASHLIGLFMLLLLDTISTVLGCGIMPAGQARTRSFTVTGFTLPTAMVYSENAAVAARFPAVSSTQAGAQGFVQRFLMQTVLDVLERQARSAFLPDAVISTILDQFTVNIRYEPLNCPNAANPADETVTEANSPSCNIVGNTVTSICTVQGRVNKKCESTEADVTVMPISGAPLTISGTLSTTNIIMANWSNMMWQSVLSRALRILASGPFASHFSTAFGSIGGN
;
A
#
# COMPACT_ATOMS: atom_id res chain seq x y z
N MET A 1 -3.07 10.69 39.88
CA MET A 1 -3.44 10.16 38.54
C MET A 1 -4.45 11.13 37.93
N ASP A 2 -4.12 12.41 37.87
CA ASP A 2 -3.25 13.12 36.92
C ASP A 2 -4.03 13.60 35.67
N ALA A 3 -4.95 14.52 35.93
CA ALA A 3 -5.73 15.24 34.93
C ALA A 3 -4.86 16.15 34.02
N ARG A 4 -3.57 16.34 34.34
CA ARG A 4 -2.64 17.14 33.53
C ARG A 4 -2.22 16.41 32.25
N ALA A 5 -2.22 15.07 32.24
CA ALA A 5 -1.85 14.29 31.06
C ALA A 5 -2.90 14.36 29.92
N LYS A 6 -4.20 14.46 30.25
CA LYS A 6 -5.28 14.59 29.24
C LYS A 6 -5.31 15.98 28.58
N ILE A 7 -4.95 17.02 29.33
CA ILE A 7 -4.91 18.41 28.82
C ILE A 7 -3.73 18.59 27.85
N ALA A 8 -2.58 17.98 28.15
CA ALA A 8 -1.41 18.00 27.26
C ALA A 8 -1.67 17.30 25.90
N SER A 9 -2.42 16.18 25.89
CA SER A 9 -2.74 15.45 24.66
C SER A 9 -3.68 16.22 23.73
N HIS A 10 -4.66 16.96 24.27
CA HIS A 10 -5.53 17.83 23.47
C HIS A 10 -4.83 19.11 23.00
N LEU A 11 -3.91 19.68 23.79
CA LEU A 11 -3.11 20.83 23.38
C LEU A 11 -2.13 20.51 22.24
N ILE A 12 -1.55 19.31 22.21
CA ILE A 12 -0.67 18.89 21.10
C ILE A 12 -1.47 18.67 19.80
N GLY A 13 -2.69 18.11 19.90
CA GLY A 13 -3.60 17.96 18.75
C GLY A 13 -4.07 19.30 18.18
N LEU A 14 -4.42 20.25 19.05
CA LEU A 14 -4.84 21.60 18.65
C LEU A 14 -3.67 22.43 18.11
N PHE A 15 -2.46 22.26 18.65
CA PHE A 15 -1.26 22.95 18.18
C PHE A 15 -0.77 22.43 16.82
N MET A 16 -0.95 21.14 16.51
CA MET A 16 -0.72 20.62 15.15
C MET A 16 -1.76 21.10 14.13
N LEU A 17 -3.02 21.32 14.54
CA LEU A 17 -4.05 21.94 13.70
C LEU A 17 -3.76 23.43 13.47
N LEU A 18 -3.37 24.17 14.51
CA LEU A 18 -3.02 25.60 14.43
C LEU A 18 -1.72 25.87 13.66
N LEU A 19 -0.78 24.91 13.62
CA LEU A 19 0.41 25.01 12.76
C LEU A 19 0.09 24.77 11.27
N LEU A 20 -1.09 24.23 10.92
CA LEU A 20 -1.56 24.14 9.54
C LEU A 20 -2.33 25.40 9.07
N ASP A 21 -2.88 26.20 9.99
CA ASP A 21 -3.78 27.33 9.67
C ASP A 21 -3.06 28.64 9.29
N THR A 22 -1.72 28.71 9.36
CA THR A 22 -0.97 29.94 9.00
C THR A 22 -0.47 29.98 7.55
N ILE A 23 -0.69 28.94 6.75
CA ILE A 23 -0.26 28.91 5.34
C ILE A 23 -1.35 29.50 4.44
N SER A 24 -1.41 30.84 4.44
CA SER A 24 -1.73 31.71 3.30
C SER A 24 -2.78 31.21 2.30
N THR A 25 -4.03 31.61 2.52
CA THR A 25 -5.19 31.45 1.62
C THR A 25 -5.08 32.16 0.25
N VAL A 26 -3.95 32.80 -0.07
CA VAL A 26 -3.79 33.59 -1.31
C VAL A 26 -2.93 32.88 -2.38
N LEU A 27 -2.26 31.77 -2.06
CA LEU A 27 -1.37 31.03 -3.00
C LEU A 27 -1.91 29.66 -3.44
N GLY A 28 -3.12 29.28 -3.02
CA GLY A 28 -3.71 27.95 -3.23
C GLY A 28 -3.89 27.51 -4.70
N CYS A 29 -3.90 28.44 -5.64
CA CYS A 29 -4.10 28.17 -7.07
C CYS A 29 -2.85 28.38 -7.94
N GLY A 30 -1.68 28.65 -7.35
CA GLY A 30 -0.44 28.80 -8.11
C GLY A 30 0.00 27.48 -8.74
N ILE A 31 -0.26 27.29 -10.03
CA ILE A 31 0.34 26.21 -10.84
C ILE A 31 1.82 26.56 -11.03
N MET A 32 2.72 25.66 -10.67
CA MET A 32 4.13 25.82 -11.00
C MET A 32 4.35 25.80 -12.52
N PRO A 33 5.24 26.64 -13.07
CA PRO A 33 5.62 26.57 -14.48
C PRO A 33 5.97 25.15 -14.91
N ALA A 34 5.66 24.82 -16.17
CA ALA A 34 5.96 23.51 -16.75
C ALA A 34 7.46 23.16 -16.55
N GLY A 35 7.74 21.95 -16.04
CA GLY A 35 9.08 21.49 -15.71
C GLY A 35 9.52 21.71 -14.25
N GLN A 36 8.71 22.37 -13.42
CA GLN A 36 9.02 22.59 -11.99
C GLN A 36 8.30 21.63 -11.03
N ALA A 37 7.70 20.55 -11.54
CA ALA A 37 7.04 19.56 -10.70
C ALA A 37 7.98 19.06 -9.60
N ARG A 38 7.50 19.08 -8.35
CA ARG A 38 8.26 18.53 -7.22
C ARG A 38 7.86 17.09 -7.04
N THR A 39 8.87 16.22 -7.09
CA THR A 39 8.71 14.78 -6.92
C THR A 39 9.29 14.36 -5.57
N ARG A 40 8.64 13.43 -4.87
CA ARG A 40 9.14 12.79 -3.65
C ARG A 40 9.03 11.29 -3.81
N SER A 41 10.06 10.55 -3.42
CA SER A 41 9.99 9.09 -3.36
C SER A 41 9.32 8.64 -2.07
N PHE A 42 8.68 7.48 -2.11
CA PHE A 42 8.17 6.83 -0.92
C PHE A 42 8.36 5.32 -1.00
N THR A 43 8.37 4.68 0.16
CA THR A 43 8.39 3.22 0.31
C THR A 43 7.40 2.82 1.39
N VAL A 44 6.72 1.69 1.21
CA VAL A 44 5.80 1.05 2.15
C VAL A 44 6.21 -0.41 2.31
N THR A 45 6.36 -0.85 3.55
CA THR A 45 6.73 -2.22 3.94
C THR A 45 5.98 -2.63 5.21
N GLY A 46 6.21 -3.85 5.70
CA GLY A 46 5.60 -4.33 6.94
C GLY A 46 4.14 -4.76 6.82
N PHE A 47 3.62 -4.90 5.60
CA PHE A 47 2.32 -5.50 5.34
C PHE A 47 2.45 -7.00 5.07
N THR A 48 1.36 -7.77 5.24
CA THR A 48 1.28 -9.16 4.78
C THR A 48 0.69 -9.20 3.37
N LEU A 49 1.08 -10.18 2.54
CA LEU A 49 0.75 -10.19 1.12
C LEU A 49 -0.71 -10.61 0.86
N PRO A 50 -1.62 -9.71 0.45
CA PRO A 50 -2.97 -10.08 0.07
C PRO A 50 -2.98 -10.79 -1.29
N THR A 51 -3.92 -11.71 -1.47
CA THR A 51 -4.14 -12.40 -2.75
C THR A 51 -4.41 -11.46 -3.94
N ALA A 52 -5.02 -10.29 -3.69
CA ALA A 52 -5.24 -9.26 -4.70
C ALA A 52 -3.94 -8.60 -5.23
N MET A 53 -2.81 -8.79 -4.54
CA MET A 53 -1.51 -8.23 -4.91
C MET A 53 -0.59 -9.25 -5.58
N VAL A 54 -1.05 -10.50 -5.76
CA VAL A 54 -0.29 -11.52 -6.50
C VAL A 54 -0.95 -11.82 -7.83
N TYR A 55 -0.23 -12.50 -8.72
CA TYR A 55 -0.78 -12.93 -9.98
C TYR A 55 -0.47 -14.38 -10.29
N SER A 56 -1.30 -14.95 -11.17
CA SER A 56 -1.09 -16.27 -11.75
C SER A 56 -1.68 -16.30 -13.15
N GLU A 57 -0.89 -16.75 -14.13
CA GLU A 57 -1.39 -17.00 -15.48
C GLU A 57 -2.10 -18.36 -15.59
N ASN A 58 -2.06 -19.17 -14.52
CA ASN A 58 -2.72 -20.46 -14.46
C ASN A 58 -4.22 -20.27 -14.17
N ALA A 59 -5.06 -20.58 -15.15
CA ALA A 59 -6.51 -20.48 -15.03
C ALA A 59 -7.08 -21.30 -13.86
N ALA A 60 -6.45 -22.43 -13.50
CA ALA A 60 -6.87 -23.24 -12.36
C ALA A 60 -6.60 -22.55 -11.01
N VAL A 61 -5.58 -21.70 -10.93
CA VAL A 61 -5.33 -20.87 -9.74
C VAL A 61 -6.38 -19.76 -9.66
N ALA A 62 -6.65 -19.05 -10.76
CA ALA A 62 -7.67 -17.99 -10.80
C ALA A 62 -9.09 -18.52 -10.50
N ALA A 63 -9.42 -19.73 -10.94
CA ALA A 63 -10.71 -20.36 -10.65
C ALA A 63 -10.89 -20.70 -9.16
N ARG A 64 -9.81 -21.10 -8.47
CA ARG A 64 -9.82 -21.47 -7.04
C ARG A 64 -9.66 -20.27 -6.12
N PHE A 65 -8.87 -19.28 -6.55
CA PHE A 65 -8.58 -18.07 -5.81
C PHE A 65 -8.97 -16.84 -6.65
N PRO A 66 -10.27 -16.48 -6.71
CA PRO A 66 -10.75 -15.40 -7.60
C PRO A 66 -10.17 -14.02 -7.32
N ALA A 67 -9.59 -13.82 -6.13
CA ALA A 67 -8.90 -12.59 -5.78
C ALA A 67 -7.49 -12.49 -6.39
N VAL A 68 -6.88 -13.61 -6.82
CA VAL A 68 -5.58 -13.60 -7.50
C VAL A 68 -5.74 -13.02 -8.90
N SER A 69 -4.89 -12.05 -9.24
CA SER A 69 -4.91 -11.46 -10.58
C SER A 69 -4.49 -12.48 -11.63
N SER A 70 -5.16 -12.50 -12.78
CA SER A 70 -4.75 -13.35 -13.91
C SER A 70 -3.48 -12.87 -14.63
N THR A 71 -3.05 -11.64 -14.36
CA THR A 71 -1.89 -11.02 -15.01
C THR A 71 -1.08 -10.18 -14.01
N GLN A 72 0.21 -10.00 -14.30
CA GLN A 72 1.07 -9.10 -13.52
C GLN A 72 0.55 -7.66 -13.54
N ALA A 73 0.12 -7.17 -14.71
CA ALA A 73 -0.42 -5.82 -14.87
C ALA A 73 -1.70 -5.59 -14.05
N GLY A 74 -2.55 -6.62 -13.92
CA GLY A 74 -3.75 -6.55 -13.08
C GLY A 74 -3.41 -6.36 -11.59
N ALA A 75 -2.43 -7.10 -11.08
CA ALA A 75 -1.97 -6.97 -9.69
C ALA A 75 -1.31 -5.60 -9.44
N GLN A 76 -0.47 -5.13 -10.38
CA GLN A 76 0.11 -3.78 -10.33
C GLN A 76 -0.97 -2.70 -10.36
N GLY A 77 -1.95 -2.81 -11.26
CA GLY A 77 -3.06 -1.87 -11.39
C GLY A 77 -4.00 -1.88 -10.18
N PHE A 78 -4.14 -3.01 -9.49
CA PHE A 78 -4.83 -3.08 -8.20
C PHE A 78 -4.09 -2.23 -7.16
N VAL A 79 -2.80 -2.48 -6.93
CA VAL A 79 -1.99 -1.73 -5.95
C VAL A 79 -1.94 -0.25 -6.28
N GLN A 80 -1.81 0.09 -7.56
CA GLN A 80 -1.78 1.48 -8.02
C GLN A 80 -3.06 2.23 -7.65
N ARG A 81 -4.22 1.68 -8.00
CA ARG A 81 -5.52 2.30 -7.68
C ARG A 81 -5.76 2.36 -6.19
N PHE A 82 -5.45 1.28 -5.47
CA PHE A 82 -5.66 1.17 -4.03
C PHE A 82 -4.91 2.25 -3.24
N LEU A 83 -3.61 2.43 -3.52
CA LEU A 83 -2.81 3.46 -2.86
C LEU A 83 -3.15 4.86 -3.35
N MET A 84 -3.37 5.06 -4.66
CA MET A 84 -3.71 6.37 -5.20
C MET A 84 -5.01 6.90 -4.61
N GLN A 85 -6.07 6.09 -4.58
CA GLN A 85 -7.35 6.48 -3.97
C GLN A 85 -7.17 6.86 -2.51
N THR A 86 -6.41 6.06 -1.76
CA THR A 86 -6.18 6.32 -0.33
C THR A 86 -5.39 7.62 -0.09
N VAL A 87 -4.38 7.91 -0.90
CA VAL A 87 -3.62 9.16 -0.77
C VAL A 87 -4.48 10.36 -1.13
N LEU A 88 -5.25 10.28 -2.21
CA LEU A 88 -6.17 11.35 -2.62
C LEU A 88 -7.23 11.59 -1.54
N ASP A 89 -7.81 10.55 -0.94
CA ASP A 89 -8.76 10.67 0.17
C ASP A 89 -8.15 11.42 1.37
N VAL A 90 -6.88 11.16 1.70
CA VAL A 90 -6.20 11.89 2.79
C VAL A 90 -6.05 13.37 2.44
N LEU A 91 -5.61 13.67 1.22
CA LEU A 91 -5.41 15.03 0.75
C LEU A 91 -6.74 15.79 0.70
N GLU A 92 -7.81 15.15 0.21
CA GLU A 92 -9.15 15.70 0.21
C GLU A 92 -9.63 16.02 1.63
N ARG A 93 -9.49 15.08 2.57
CA ARG A 93 -9.89 15.31 3.97
C ARG A 93 -9.09 16.44 4.62
N GLN A 94 -7.79 16.56 4.30
CA GLN A 94 -6.97 17.67 4.78
C GLN A 94 -7.43 19.00 4.18
N ALA A 95 -7.70 19.05 2.88
CA ALA A 95 -8.14 20.24 2.18
C ALA A 95 -9.52 20.71 2.70
N ARG A 96 -10.46 19.78 2.91
CA ARG A 96 -11.77 20.07 3.54
C ARG A 96 -11.60 20.57 4.97
N SER A 97 -10.68 20.01 5.75
CA SER A 97 -10.41 20.50 7.11
C SER A 97 -9.82 21.90 7.15
N ALA A 98 -9.21 22.35 6.06
CA ALA A 98 -8.73 23.72 5.86
C ALA A 98 -9.80 24.64 5.22
N PHE A 99 -11.07 24.22 5.20
CA PHE A 99 -12.21 24.99 4.64
C PHE A 99 -12.04 25.41 3.17
N LEU A 100 -11.30 24.62 2.39
CA LEU A 100 -11.17 24.87 0.94
C LEU A 100 -12.48 24.50 0.22
N PRO A 101 -12.95 25.32 -0.75
CA PRO A 101 -14.11 24.96 -1.57
C PRO A 101 -13.84 23.73 -2.44
N ASP A 102 -14.87 22.92 -2.71
CA ASP A 102 -14.76 21.66 -3.47
C ASP A 102 -14.09 21.83 -4.85
N ALA A 103 -14.39 22.93 -5.56
CA ALA A 103 -13.76 23.25 -6.85
C ALA A 103 -12.25 23.52 -6.75
N VAL A 104 -11.79 24.05 -5.62
CA VAL A 104 -10.37 24.27 -5.34
C VAL A 104 -9.71 22.94 -4.99
N ILE A 105 -10.39 22.11 -4.21
CA ILE A 105 -9.92 20.77 -3.85
C ILE A 105 -9.68 19.93 -5.11
N SER A 106 -10.66 19.86 -6.02
CA SER A 106 -10.51 19.09 -7.26
C SER A 106 -9.31 19.58 -8.08
N THR A 107 -9.15 20.90 -8.22
CA THR A 107 -8.02 21.51 -8.94
C THR A 107 -6.67 21.15 -8.33
N ILE A 108 -6.56 21.10 -7.00
CA ILE A 108 -5.34 20.70 -6.30
C ILE A 108 -5.06 19.21 -6.50
N LEU A 109 -6.08 18.36 -6.43
CA LEU A 109 -5.92 16.91 -6.62
C LEU A 109 -5.53 16.57 -8.07
N ASP A 110 -6.04 17.30 -9.06
CA ASP A 110 -5.65 17.13 -10.48
C ASP A 110 -4.17 17.48 -10.74
N GLN A 111 -3.58 18.32 -9.87
CA GLN A 111 -2.16 18.69 -9.93
C GLN A 111 -1.25 17.66 -9.26
N PHE A 112 -1.80 16.55 -8.76
CA PHE A 112 -1.10 15.50 -8.05
C PHE A 112 -1.04 14.20 -8.86
N THR A 113 0.13 13.58 -8.91
CA THR A 113 0.34 12.32 -9.63
C THR A 113 1.09 11.35 -8.74
N VAL A 114 0.58 10.13 -8.66
CA VAL A 114 1.23 9.02 -7.92
C VAL A 114 1.69 7.99 -8.93
N ASN A 115 3.00 7.71 -8.95
CA ASN A 115 3.57 6.63 -9.72
C ASN A 115 4.02 5.52 -8.75
N ILE A 116 3.46 4.33 -8.89
CA ILE A 116 3.75 3.20 -8.01
C ILE A 116 4.58 2.16 -8.75
N ARG A 117 5.63 1.73 -8.08
CA ARG A 117 6.50 0.62 -8.45
C ARG A 117 6.25 -0.53 -7.47
N TYR A 118 5.64 -1.57 -8.01
CA TYR A 118 5.33 -2.79 -7.28
C TYR A 118 5.67 -4.00 -8.16
N GLU A 119 6.28 -5.01 -7.54
CA GLU A 119 6.66 -6.26 -8.18
C GLU A 119 5.81 -7.40 -7.59
N PRO A 120 4.69 -7.75 -8.23
CA PRO A 120 3.82 -8.82 -7.76
C PRO A 120 4.55 -10.17 -7.70
N LEU A 121 4.20 -10.98 -6.71
CA LEU A 121 4.62 -12.38 -6.68
C LEU A 121 3.85 -13.18 -7.75
N ASN A 122 4.58 -13.97 -8.54
CA ASN A 122 3.98 -14.97 -9.43
C ASN A 122 3.67 -16.25 -8.65
N CYS A 123 2.42 -16.69 -8.69
CA CYS A 123 1.92 -17.91 -8.09
C CYS A 123 1.48 -18.88 -9.18
N PRO A 124 2.41 -19.55 -9.90
CA PRO A 124 2.03 -20.46 -10.99
C PRO A 124 1.19 -21.64 -10.49
N ASN A 125 1.43 -22.02 -9.24
CA ASN A 125 0.59 -22.90 -8.45
C ASN A 125 0.16 -22.21 -7.16
N ALA A 126 -0.98 -22.64 -6.63
CA ALA A 126 -1.47 -22.21 -5.33
C ALA A 126 -2.14 -23.39 -4.63
N ALA A 127 -1.96 -23.46 -3.31
CA ALA A 127 -2.57 -24.46 -2.46
C ALA A 127 -3.09 -23.79 -1.19
N ASN A 128 -4.29 -24.18 -0.77
CA ASN A 128 -4.73 -23.99 0.61
C ASN A 128 -4.11 -25.09 1.47
N PRO A 129 -3.36 -24.74 2.53
CA PRO A 129 -2.57 -25.74 3.26
C PRO A 129 -3.42 -26.79 3.98
N ALA A 130 -4.66 -26.47 4.35
CA ALA A 130 -5.55 -27.38 5.06
C ALA A 130 -6.03 -28.54 4.18
N ASP A 131 -6.28 -28.29 2.89
CA ASP A 131 -7.08 -29.19 2.06
C ASP A 131 -6.41 -29.59 0.75
N GLU A 132 -5.45 -28.81 0.27
CA GLU A 132 -4.92 -28.98 -1.07
C GLU A 132 -3.49 -29.50 -1.08
N THR A 133 -3.24 -30.26 -2.13
CA THR A 133 -1.94 -30.83 -2.39
C THR A 133 -1.33 -30.18 -3.62
N VAL A 134 0.00 -30.04 -3.61
CA VAL A 134 0.75 -29.51 -4.75
C VAL A 134 0.65 -30.49 -5.90
N THR A 135 0.10 -30.01 -7.02
CA THR A 135 -0.20 -30.79 -8.21
C THR A 135 0.98 -30.93 -9.16
N GLU A 136 2.04 -30.15 -8.95
CA GLU A 136 3.24 -30.13 -9.79
C GLU A 136 4.52 -30.28 -8.96
N ALA A 137 5.31 -31.30 -9.27
CA ALA A 137 6.60 -31.52 -8.60
C ALA A 137 7.63 -30.50 -9.08
N ASN A 138 8.51 -30.07 -8.18
CA ASN A 138 9.59 -29.11 -8.41
C ASN A 138 9.13 -27.73 -8.89
N SER A 139 7.83 -27.41 -8.78
CA SER A 139 7.25 -26.12 -9.15
C SER A 139 6.89 -25.32 -7.89
N PRO A 140 7.19 -24.01 -7.82
CA PRO A 140 6.82 -23.21 -6.66
C PRO A 140 5.30 -23.04 -6.58
N SER A 141 4.74 -23.29 -5.40
CA SER A 141 3.34 -23.09 -5.10
C SER A 141 3.19 -22.03 -4.00
N CYS A 142 2.31 -21.06 -4.21
CA CYS A 142 1.96 -20.11 -3.18
C CYS A 142 1.05 -20.77 -2.15
N ASN A 143 1.39 -20.61 -0.87
CA ASN A 143 0.58 -21.07 0.23
C ASN A 143 -0.43 -19.97 0.60
N ILE A 144 -1.72 -20.24 0.42
CA ILE A 144 -2.79 -19.26 0.62
C ILE A 144 -3.65 -19.68 1.80
N VAL A 145 -3.64 -18.86 2.86
CA VAL A 145 -4.51 -19.03 4.03
C VAL A 145 -5.55 -17.91 4.00
N GLY A 146 -6.81 -18.29 3.75
CA GLY A 146 -7.90 -17.33 3.53
C GLY A 146 -7.62 -16.47 2.29
N ASN A 147 -7.37 -15.18 2.51
CA ASN A 147 -7.04 -14.20 1.46
C ASN A 147 -5.57 -13.73 1.50
N THR A 148 -4.71 -14.40 2.28
CA THR A 148 -3.31 -14.02 2.49
C THR A 148 -2.37 -15.07 1.92
N VAL A 149 -1.34 -14.63 1.20
CA VAL A 149 -0.21 -15.50 0.82
C VAL A 149 0.79 -15.48 1.97
N THR A 150 1.05 -16.64 2.57
CA THR A 150 1.86 -16.75 3.80
C THR A 150 3.28 -17.24 3.53
N SER A 151 3.45 -18.12 2.55
CA SER A 151 4.73 -18.72 2.19
C SER A 151 4.74 -19.23 0.75
N ILE A 152 5.92 -19.63 0.28
CA ILE A 152 6.10 -20.36 -0.97
C ILE A 152 6.56 -21.77 -0.61
N CYS A 153 5.91 -22.77 -1.16
CA CYS A 153 6.26 -24.17 -0.97
C CYS A 153 6.70 -24.80 -2.29
N THR A 154 7.71 -25.66 -2.23
CA THR A 154 8.15 -26.50 -3.35
C THR A 154 8.16 -27.95 -2.90
N VAL A 155 7.56 -28.83 -3.68
CA VAL A 155 7.53 -30.27 -3.40
C VAL A 155 8.46 -30.99 -4.35
N GLN A 156 9.45 -31.71 -3.82
CA GLN A 156 10.40 -32.48 -4.61
C GLN A 156 9.86 -33.88 -4.92
N GLY A 157 9.98 -34.30 -6.17
CA GLY A 157 9.65 -35.67 -6.60
C GLY A 157 8.14 -35.96 -6.68
N ARG A 158 7.51 -36.32 -5.55
CA ARG A 158 6.11 -36.79 -5.55
C ARG A 158 5.12 -35.64 -5.44
N VAL A 159 4.22 -35.54 -6.42
CA VAL A 159 3.02 -34.68 -6.37
C VAL A 159 2.03 -35.19 -5.32
N ASN A 160 1.02 -34.39 -5.02
CA ASN A 160 -0.02 -34.67 -4.03
C ASN A 160 0.43 -34.59 -2.55
N LYS A 161 1.35 -33.67 -2.24
CA LYS A 161 1.71 -33.33 -0.85
C LYS A 161 1.19 -31.97 -0.43
N LYS A 162 0.84 -31.82 0.85
CA LYS A 162 0.41 -30.54 1.42
C LYS A 162 1.61 -29.65 1.73
N CYS A 163 1.44 -28.34 1.60
CA CYS A 163 2.50 -27.38 1.92
C CYS A 163 2.82 -27.28 3.42
N GLU A 164 1.95 -27.78 4.29
CA GLU A 164 2.20 -27.89 5.74
C GLU A 164 2.84 -29.23 6.15
N SER A 165 3.13 -30.12 5.21
CA SER A 165 3.74 -31.41 5.55
C SER A 165 5.16 -31.22 6.07
N THR A 166 5.50 -31.92 7.16
CA THR A 166 6.88 -32.01 7.70
C THR A 166 7.72 -33.05 6.98
N GLU A 167 7.23 -33.56 5.84
CA GLU A 167 7.97 -34.52 5.02
C GLU A 167 9.23 -33.89 4.43
N ALA A 168 10.31 -34.68 4.35
CA ALA A 168 11.61 -34.24 3.87
C ALA A 168 11.59 -33.67 2.43
N ASP A 169 10.56 -34.01 1.64
CA ASP A 169 10.45 -33.57 0.25
C ASP A 169 9.67 -32.25 0.10
N VAL A 170 9.18 -31.64 1.19
CA VAL A 170 8.47 -30.35 1.15
C VAL A 170 9.35 -29.25 1.72
N THR A 171 9.68 -28.26 0.90
CA THR A 171 10.42 -27.08 1.32
C THR A 171 9.48 -25.89 1.40
N VAL A 172 9.35 -25.27 2.58
CA VAL A 172 8.55 -24.06 2.80
C VAL A 172 9.48 -22.88 3.06
N MET A 173 9.34 -21.83 2.28
CA MET A 173 10.14 -20.61 2.37
C MET A 173 9.25 -19.41 2.69
N PRO A 174 9.71 -18.48 3.55
CA PRO A 174 9.00 -17.23 3.79
C PRO A 174 9.02 -16.36 2.52
N ILE A 175 7.98 -15.54 2.37
CA ILE A 175 7.96 -14.49 1.34
C ILE A 175 8.91 -13.39 1.78
N SER A 176 9.80 -12.96 0.88
CA SER A 176 10.76 -11.89 1.18
C SER A 176 11.01 -11.03 -0.06
N GLY A 177 11.52 -9.82 0.17
CA GLY A 177 11.96 -8.93 -0.91
C GLY A 177 10.82 -8.11 -1.54
N ALA A 178 10.85 -8.03 -2.87
CA ALA A 178 10.06 -7.09 -3.65
C ALA A 178 8.53 -7.23 -3.49
N PRO A 179 7.92 -8.42 -3.37
CA PRO A 179 6.48 -8.56 -3.20
C PRO A 179 5.92 -7.96 -1.90
N LEU A 180 6.76 -7.75 -0.88
CA LEU A 180 6.42 -7.14 0.40
C LEU A 180 6.88 -5.67 0.50
N THR A 181 7.24 -5.07 -0.63
CA THR A 181 7.67 -3.68 -0.72
C THR A 181 6.89 -2.97 -1.81
N ILE A 182 6.24 -1.86 -1.47
CA ILE A 182 5.66 -0.96 -2.46
C ILE A 182 6.50 0.31 -2.44
N SER A 183 6.99 0.73 -3.60
CA SER A 183 7.72 2.00 -3.71
C SER A 183 7.08 2.87 -4.76
N GLY A 184 7.47 4.13 -4.84
CA GLY A 184 6.91 5.01 -5.84
C GLY A 184 7.37 6.44 -5.70
N THR A 185 6.74 7.29 -6.50
CA THR A 185 6.91 8.73 -6.42
C THR A 185 5.57 9.44 -6.35
N LEU A 186 5.54 10.51 -5.56
CA LEU A 186 4.48 11.49 -5.49
C LEU A 186 4.99 12.73 -6.22
N SER A 187 4.30 13.18 -7.25
CA SER A 187 4.63 14.40 -7.98
C SER A 187 3.51 15.40 -7.87
N THR A 188 3.84 16.67 -7.69
CA THR A 188 2.86 17.74 -7.66
C THR A 188 3.34 18.96 -8.44
N THR A 189 2.40 19.61 -9.12
CA THR A 189 2.58 20.93 -9.73
C THR A 189 1.99 22.05 -8.87
N ASN A 190 1.37 21.73 -7.74
CA ASN A 190 0.82 22.69 -6.81
C ASN A 190 1.93 23.34 -5.97
N ILE A 191 2.01 24.67 -5.97
CA ILE A 191 3.09 25.40 -5.28
C ILE A 191 3.10 25.19 -3.75
N ILE A 192 1.94 24.97 -3.12
CA ILE A 192 1.86 24.76 -1.67
C ILE A 192 2.43 23.38 -1.34
N MET A 193 1.90 22.33 -1.99
CA MET A 193 2.34 20.95 -1.74
C MET A 193 3.79 20.72 -2.15
N ALA A 194 4.26 21.42 -3.18
CA ALA A 194 5.66 21.38 -3.61
C ALA A 194 6.65 21.84 -2.53
N ASN A 195 6.23 22.76 -1.66
CA ASN A 195 7.02 23.32 -0.56
C ASN A 195 6.84 22.57 0.77
N TRP A 196 6.01 21.53 0.81
CA TRP A 196 5.84 20.72 2.00
C TRP A 196 7.13 20.02 2.42
N SER A 197 7.38 20.03 3.72
CA SER A 197 8.51 19.32 4.32
C SER A 197 8.32 17.80 4.26
N ASN A 198 9.40 17.04 4.41
CA ASN A 198 9.30 15.58 4.50
C ASN A 198 8.38 15.14 5.65
N MET A 199 8.31 15.90 6.75
CA MET A 199 7.40 15.61 7.86
C MET A 199 5.93 15.75 7.46
N MET A 200 5.58 16.74 6.65
CA MET A 200 4.22 16.92 6.14
C MET A 200 3.84 15.76 5.20
N TRP A 201 4.72 15.42 4.25
CA TRP A 201 4.51 14.26 3.37
C TRP A 201 4.43 12.94 4.15
N GLN A 202 5.26 12.78 5.17
CA GLN A 202 5.25 11.61 6.05
C GLN A 202 3.93 11.52 6.82
N SER A 203 3.36 12.64 7.25
CA SER A 203 2.04 12.70 7.89
C SER A 203 0.93 12.23 6.94
N VAL A 204 0.96 12.66 5.67
CA VAL A 204 0.02 12.19 4.64
C VAL A 204 0.13 10.68 4.43
N LEU A 205 1.34 10.17 4.21
CA LEU A 205 1.58 8.74 4.00
C LEU A 205 1.14 7.92 5.22
N SER A 206 1.44 8.38 6.43
CA SER A 206 1.06 7.69 7.67
C SER A 206 -0.46 7.64 7.86
N ARG A 207 -1.18 8.72 7.49
CA ARG A 207 -2.64 8.74 7.50
C ARG A 207 -3.22 7.82 6.43
N ALA A 208 -2.61 7.77 5.25
CA ALA A 208 -3.04 6.86 4.19
C ALA A 208 -2.93 5.41 4.66
N LEU A 209 -1.78 5.00 5.21
CA LEU A 209 -1.59 3.67 5.77
C LEU A 209 -2.59 3.33 6.89
N ARG A 210 -2.97 4.30 7.72
CA ARG A 210 -4.02 4.10 8.74
C ARG A 210 -5.39 3.85 8.12
N ILE A 211 -5.72 4.51 7.01
CA ILE A 211 -6.96 4.23 6.26
C ILE A 211 -6.89 2.81 5.69
N LEU A 212 -5.75 2.39 5.12
CA LEU A 212 -5.57 1.01 4.63
C LEU A 212 -5.75 -0.02 5.75
N ALA A 213 -5.15 0.25 6.92
CA ALA A 213 -5.23 -0.59 8.11
C ALA A 213 -6.64 -0.65 8.74
N SER A 214 -7.59 0.18 8.30
CA SER A 214 -9.00 0.15 8.74
C SER A 214 -9.98 -0.21 7.61
N GLY A 215 -9.47 -0.45 6.39
CA GLY A 215 -10.27 -0.75 5.21
C GLY A 215 -10.45 -2.26 4.96
N PRO A 216 -10.83 -2.64 3.72
CA PRO A 216 -11.04 -4.04 3.33
C PRO A 216 -9.82 -4.95 3.49
N PHE A 217 -8.62 -4.37 3.54
CA PHE A 217 -7.35 -5.07 3.73
C PHE A 217 -6.72 -4.77 5.10
N ALA A 218 -7.53 -4.42 6.11
CA ALA A 218 -7.07 -4.04 7.44
C ALA A 218 -6.07 -5.04 8.06
N SER A 219 -6.37 -6.34 8.01
CA SER A 219 -5.51 -7.41 8.53
C SER A 219 -4.16 -7.50 7.82
N HIS A 220 -4.04 -6.98 6.60
CA HIS A 220 -2.80 -6.99 5.83
C HIS A 220 -1.93 -5.77 6.09
N PHE A 221 -2.56 -4.62 6.34
CA PHE A 221 -1.86 -3.34 6.50
C PHE A 221 -1.75 -2.87 7.96
N SER A 222 -2.21 -3.66 8.94
CA SER A 222 -2.21 -3.28 10.36
C SER A 222 -0.82 -2.94 10.92
N THR A 223 0.22 -3.57 10.37
CA THR A 223 1.63 -3.35 10.73
C THR A 223 2.41 -2.62 9.65
N ALA A 224 1.73 -2.17 8.59
CA ALA A 224 2.38 -1.48 7.49
C ALA A 224 2.93 -0.14 7.96
N PHE A 225 4.14 0.17 7.51
CA PHE A 225 4.76 1.46 7.70
C PHE A 225 5.30 1.97 6.37
N GLY A 226 5.44 3.29 6.28
CA GLY A 226 5.98 3.91 5.09
C GLY A 226 6.96 5.01 5.44
N SER A 227 7.85 5.31 4.50
CA SER A 227 8.84 6.37 4.63
C SER A 227 8.85 7.23 3.37
N ILE A 228 9.02 8.53 3.58
CA ILE A 228 9.30 9.48 2.50
C ILE A 228 10.81 9.56 2.30
N GLY A 229 11.26 9.30 1.07
CA GLY A 229 12.63 9.53 0.66
C GLY A 229 12.88 11.01 0.37
N GLY A 230 14.08 11.48 0.73
CA GLY A 230 14.59 12.76 0.23
C GLY A 230 15.00 12.62 -1.24
N ASN A 231 14.81 13.69 -2.01
CA ASN A 231 15.60 13.88 -3.24
C ASN A 231 16.92 14.53 -2.86
#